data_AF-A0A1H3ZZ38-F1
#
_entry.id   AF-A0A1H3ZZ38-F1
#
_cell.length_a   1.000
_cell.length_b   1.000
_cell.length_c   1.000
_cell.angle_alpha   90.00
_cell.angle_beta   90.00
_cell.angle_gamma   90.00
#
_symmetry.space_group_name_H-M   'P 1'
#
loop_
_entity.id
_entity.type
_entity.pdbx_description
1 polymer ?
#
loop_
_entity_poly.entity_id
_entity_poly.type
_entity_poly.pdbx_seq_one_letter_code
_entity_poly.pdbx_strand_id
1 'polypeptide(L)'
;MSKKQKRLFPRLSVMDTGGLGDNLYAAAQDVEEVLLAGGAVPGEDYTRLDLLNLVQPFVRDAVRGFESSTQPWSFSADEVNK
;
A
#
# COMPACT_ATOMS: atom_id res chain seq x y z
N MET A 1 -25.54 9.67 -20.43
CA MET A 1 -25.38 8.61 -19.41
C MET A 1 -23.88 8.41 -19.19
N SER A 2 -23.33 8.83 -18.05
CA SER A 2 -21.91 8.61 -17.76
C SER A 2 -21.70 7.12 -17.48
N LYS A 3 -20.91 6.42 -18.31
CA LYS A 3 -20.54 5.03 -18.04
C LYS A 3 -19.78 5.04 -16.71
N LYS A 4 -20.35 4.47 -15.65
CA LYS A 4 -19.59 4.24 -14.41
C LYS A 4 -18.42 3.32 -14.76
N GLN A 5 -17.21 3.87 -14.82
CA GLN A 5 -15.99 3.07 -14.95
C GLN A 5 -15.94 2.09 -13.79
N LYS A 6 -15.77 0.81 -14.13
CA LYS A 6 -15.72 -0.28 -13.16
C LYS A 6 -14.34 -0.24 -12.50
N ARG A 7 -14.29 0.24 -11.25
CA ARG A 7 -13.08 0.18 -10.42
C ARG A 7 -12.60 -1.27 -10.29
N LEU A 8 -11.29 -1.46 -10.36
CA LEU A 8 -10.62 -2.74 -10.15
C LEU A 8 -10.42 -3.02 -8.64
N PHE A 9 -10.27 -1.98 -7.84
CA PHE A 9 -10.14 -2.02 -6.38
C PHE A 9 -11.35 -1.31 -5.74
N PRO A 10 -12.44 -2.02 -5.44
CA PRO A 10 -13.53 -1.48 -4.64
C PRO A 10 -13.08 -1.09 -3.23
N ARG A 11 -13.76 -0.12 -2.61
CA ARG A 11 -13.48 0.28 -1.23
C ARG A 11 -13.70 -0.89 -0.28
N LEU A 12 -12.68 -1.22 0.51
CA LEU A 12 -12.80 -2.21 1.58
C LEU A 12 -13.63 -1.64 2.73
N SER A 13 -14.54 -2.46 3.28
CA SER A 13 -15.35 -2.09 4.45
C SER A 13 -14.63 -2.34 5.77
N VAL A 14 -13.64 -3.24 5.78
CA VAL A 14 -12.82 -3.60 6.92
C VAL A 14 -11.39 -3.78 6.41
N MET A 15 -10.41 -3.23 7.13
CA MET A 15 -8.99 -3.38 6.82
C MET A 15 -8.24 -3.78 8.09
N ASP A 16 -7.41 -4.81 7.97
CA ASP A 16 -6.40 -5.16 8.96
C ASP A 16 -5.10 -4.41 8.61
N THR A 17 -4.86 -3.30 9.30
CA THR A 17 -3.67 -2.46 9.09
C THR A 17 -2.34 -3.18 9.39
N GLY A 18 -2.37 -4.32 10.08
CA GLY A 18 -1.20 -5.17 10.28
C GLY A 18 -0.87 -6.08 9.09
N GLY A 19 -1.82 -6.26 8.17
CA GLY A 19 -1.69 -7.13 7.01
C GLY A 19 -1.01 -6.43 5.84
N LEU A 20 0.10 -7.02 5.35
CA LEU A 20 0.76 -6.54 4.12
C LEU A 20 -0.20 -6.52 2.92
N GLY A 21 -1.11 -7.50 2.83
CA GLY A 21 -2.10 -7.59 1.76
C GLY A 21 -3.08 -6.44 1.75
N ASP A 22 -3.59 -6.05 2.92
CA ASP A 22 -4.56 -4.96 3.06
C ASP A 22 -3.91 -3.60 2.80
N ASN A 23 -2.67 -3.41 3.26
CA ASN A 23 -1.88 -2.22 2.97
C ASN A 23 -1.57 -2.09 1.47
N LEU A 24 -1.24 -3.20 0.81
CA LEU A 24 -1.04 -3.24 -0.64
C LEU A 24 -2.33 -2.90 -1.41
N TYR A 25 -3.46 -3.44 -0.94
CA TYR A 25 -4.76 -3.18 -1.53
C TYR A 25 -5.19 -1.71 -1.36
N ALA A 26 -5.00 -1.13 -0.18
CA ALA A 26 -5.30 0.27 0.12
C ALA A 26 -4.53 1.20 -0.82
N ALA A 27 -3.21 0.98 -0.93
CA ALA A 27 -2.36 1.81 -1.78
C ALA A 27 -2.77 1.70 -3.26
N ALA A 28 -3.07 0.49 -3.74
CA ALA A 28 -3.54 0.30 -5.12
C ALA A 28 -4.89 1.00 -5.38
N GLN A 29 -5.79 0.98 -4.40
CA GLN A 29 -7.08 1.67 -4.46
C GLN A 29 -6.91 3.20 -4.56
N ASP A 30 -5.99 3.77 -3.77
CA ASP A 30 -5.75 5.21 -3.77
C ASP A 30 -5.14 5.68 -5.10
N VAL A 31 -4.19 4.92 -5.65
CA VAL A 31 -3.64 5.20 -6.98
C VAL A 31 -4.72 5.07 -8.06
N GLU A 32 -5.56 4.04 -7.99
CA GLU A 32 -6.66 3.89 -8.94
C GLU A 32 -7.63 5.08 -8.91
N GLU A 33 -7.92 5.63 -7.73
CA GLU A 33 -8.79 6.80 -7.59
C GLU A 33 -8.20 8.03 -8.30
N VAL A 34 -6.88 8.24 -8.20
CA VAL A 34 -6.17 9.32 -8.91
C VAL A 34 -6.19 9.11 -10.43
N LEU A 35 -5.94 7.89 -10.90
CA LEU A 35 -5.95 7.56 -12.33
C LEU A 35 -7.33 7.76 -12.95
N LEU A 36 -8.39 7.31 -12.27
CA LEU A 36 -9.76 7.54 -12.69
C LEU A 36 -10.12 9.03 -12.72
N ALA A 37 -9.67 9.80 -11.74
CA ALA A 37 -9.85 11.26 -11.74
C ALA A 37 -9.10 11.94 -12.90
N GLY A 38 -7.96 11.37 -13.33
CA GLY A 38 -7.22 11.77 -14.53
C GLY A 38 -7.81 11.32 -15.85
N GLY A 39 -8.90 10.54 -15.84
CA GLY A 39 -9.58 10.05 -17.03
C GLY A 39 -9.04 8.72 -17.59
N ALA A 40 -8.14 8.05 -16.87
CA ALA A 40 -7.64 6.74 -17.27
C ALA A 40 -8.75 5.68 -17.23
N VAL A 41 -8.64 4.67 -18.10
CA VAL A 41 -9.62 3.61 -18.30
C VAL A 41 -9.06 2.27 -17.79
N PRO A 42 -9.62 1.69 -16.71
CA PRO A 42 -9.19 0.38 -16.24
C PRO A 42 -9.41 -0.69 -17.31
N GLY A 43 -8.39 -1.52 -17.55
CA GLY A 43 -8.37 -2.56 -18.59
C GLY A 43 -7.84 -2.09 -19.94
N GLU A 44 -7.67 -0.78 -20.15
CA GLU A 44 -7.01 -0.21 -21.32
C GLU A 44 -5.69 0.45 -20.93
N ASP A 45 -5.73 1.39 -19.97
CA ASP A 45 -4.56 2.15 -19.53
C ASP A 45 -3.77 1.46 -18.40
N TYR A 46 -4.44 0.61 -17.61
CA TYR A 46 -3.81 -0.12 -16.51
C TYR A 46 -4.59 -1.39 -16.13
N THR A 47 -3.88 -2.35 -15.57
CA THR A 47 -4.44 -3.58 -14.99
C THR A 47 -4.28 -3.62 -13.47
N ARG A 48 -4.91 -4.62 -12.81
CA ARG A 48 -4.69 -4.87 -11.37
C ARG A 48 -3.23 -5.15 -11.04
N LEU A 49 -2.55 -5.91 -11.89
CA LEU A 49 -1.17 -6.30 -11.64
C LEU A 49 -0.24 -5.09 -11.74
N ASP A 50 -0.49 -4.18 -12.67
CA ASP A 50 0.29 -2.95 -12.82
C ASP A 50 0.20 -2.08 -11.56
N LEU A 51 -1.03 -1.88 -11.05
CA LEU A 51 -1.25 -1.10 -9.83
C LEU A 51 -0.56 -1.75 -8.62
N LEU A 52 -0.68 -3.08 -8.45
CA LEU A 52 -0.03 -3.79 -7.35
C LEU A 52 1.51 -3.70 -7.45
N ASN A 53 2.08 -3.85 -8.65
CA ASN A 53 3.51 -3.72 -8.86
C ASN A 53 4.01 -2.30 -8.60
N LEU A 54 3.23 -1.30 -8.99
CA LEU A 54 3.55 0.11 -8.76
C LEU A 54 3.60 0.43 -7.27
N VAL A 55 2.65 -0.09 -6.48
CA VAL A 55 2.55 0.24 -5.04
C VAL A 55 3.41 -0.67 -4.14
N GLN A 56 3.78 -1.86 -4.61
CA GLN A 56 4.58 -2.83 -3.86
C GLN A 56 5.85 -2.26 -3.20
N PRO A 57 6.73 -1.49 -3.90
CA PRO A 57 7.94 -0.98 -3.26
C PRO A 57 7.63 -0.02 -2.10
N PHE A 58 6.65 0.88 -2.27
CA PHE A 58 6.26 1.84 -1.24
C PHE A 58 5.69 1.17 0.00
N VAL A 59 4.84 0.16 -0.19
CA VAL A 59 4.25 -0.59 0.93
C VAL A 59 5.30 -1.43 1.65
N ARG A 60 6.24 -2.04 0.92
CA ARG A 60 7.36 -2.78 1.52
C ARG A 60 8.24 -1.88 2.37
N ASP A 61 8.57 -0.69 1.88
CA ASP A 61 9.40 0.26 2.61
C ASP A 61 8.67 0.82 3.83
N ALA A 62 7.36 1.08 3.74
CA ALA A 62 6.54 1.51 4.87
C ALA A 62 6.50 0.45 5.98
N VAL A 63 6.31 -0.84 5.63
CA VAL A 63 6.32 -1.95 6.60
C VAL A 63 7.70 -2.10 7.25
N ARG A 64 8.79 -2.03 6.47
CA ARG A 64 10.16 -2.10 6.99
C ARG A 64 10.54 -0.91 7.88
N GLY A 65 10.11 0.29 7.53
CA GLY A 65 10.30 1.50 8.35
C GLY A 65 9.51 1.47 9.66
N PHE A 66 8.35 0.79 9.66
CA PHE A 66 7.58 0.53 10.87
C PHE A 66 8.28 -0.45 11.81
N GLU A 67 8.91 -1.51 11.28
CA GLU A 67 9.75 -2.42 12.06
C GLU A 67 10.97 -1.71 12.66
N SER A 68 11.62 -0.81 11.93
CA SER A 68 12.81 -0.09 12.42
C SER A 68 12.50 0.98 13.47
N SER A 69 11.32 1.60 13.41
CA SER A 69 10.86 2.60 14.40
C SER A 69 10.25 1.98 15.67
N THR A 70 9.93 0.67 15.66
CA THR A 70 9.39 -0.07 16.81
C THR A 70 10.49 -0.59 17.76
N GLN A 71 11.78 -0.36 17.46
CA GLN A 71 12.89 -0.63 18.40
C GLN A 71 13.43 0.69 18.94
N PRO A 72 12.87 1.26 20.02
CA PRO A 72 13.27 2.59 20.44
C PRO A 72 14.65 2.58 21.12
N TRP A 73 15.12 1.47 21.72
CA TRP A 73 16.44 1.40 22.38
C TRP A 73 16.95 -0.04 22.49
N SER A 74 17.83 -0.47 21.58
CA SER A 74 18.65 -1.67 21.79
C SER A 74 20.00 -1.24 22.37
N PHE A 75 20.11 -1.21 23.70
CA PHE A 75 21.43 -1.24 24.33
C PHE A 75 21.94 -2.68 24.28
N SER A 76 23.11 -2.88 23.68
CA SER A 76 23.80 -4.17 23.75
C SER A 76 24.11 -4.44 25.22
N ALA A 77 23.74 -5.63 25.73
CA ALA A 77 23.97 -6.02 27.11
C ALA A 77 25.46 -6.08 27.52
N ASP A 78 26.38 -5.85 26.57
CA ASP A 78 27.83 -5.84 26.78
C ASP A 78 28.40 -4.51 27.29
N GLU A 79 27.63 -3.42 27.34
CA GLU A 79 28.13 -2.11 27.82
C GLU A 79 27.88 -1.82 29.32
N VAL A 80 27.18 -2.71 30.04
CA VAL A 80 26.82 -2.46 31.47
C VAL A 80 27.91 -2.94 32.45
N ASN A 81 29.03 -3.48 31.97
CA ASN A 81 30.13 -3.93 32.84
C ASN A 81 31.50 -3.44 32.37
N LYS A 82 31.77 -2.14 32.58
CA LYS A 82 33.12 -1.57 32.66
C LYS A 82 33.21 -0.61 33.83
#